data_AF-A0A941IDU0-F1
#
_entry.id   AF-A0A941IDU0-F1
#
_cell.length_a   1.000
_cell.length_b   1.000
_cell.length_c   1.000
_cell.angle_alpha   90.00
_cell.angle_beta   90.00
_cell.angle_gamma   90.00
#
_symmetry.space_group_name_H-M   'P 1'
#
loop_
_entity.id
_entity.type
_entity.pdbx_description
1 polymer ?
#
loop_
_entity_poly.entity_id
_entity_poly.type
_entity_poly.pdbx_seq_one_letter_code
_entity_poly.pdbx_strand_id
1 'polypeptide(L)'
;MNSQDVISIYETVAVISDQMLLAAKNADWDRLTELESQCSEHIASLREGEGPIKLTGETRDRKVKIIQKILADDRQIRDLTEPWMANLSKLIRSNQTERKLVQAYGSNQVA
;
A
#
# COMPACT_ATOMS: atom_id res chain seq x y z
N MET A 1 4.98 -0.64 26.83
CA MET A 1 6.04 -1.10 25.92
C MET A 1 7.36 -0.47 26.31
N ASN A 2 8.45 -1.21 26.17
CA ASN A 2 9.81 -0.69 26.30
C ASN A 2 10.39 -0.35 24.91
N SER A 3 11.59 0.23 24.86
CA SER A 3 12.27 0.60 23.61
C SER A 3 12.53 -0.57 22.66
N GLN A 4 12.77 -1.77 23.19
CA GLN A 4 13.02 -2.97 22.40
C GLN A 4 11.74 -3.51 21.75
N ASP A 5 10.61 -3.47 22.47
CA ASP A 5 9.31 -3.87 21.94
C ASP A 5 8.94 -2.99 20.73
N VAL A 6 9.17 -1.67 20.84
CA VAL A 6 8.93 -0.71 19.74
C VAL A 6 9.76 -1.08 18.51
N ILE A 7 11.07 -1.33 18.68
CA ILE A 7 11.92 -1.74 17.56
C ILE A 7 11.45 -3.05 16.94
N SER A 8 11.07 -4.03 17.76
CA SER A 8 10.57 -5.30 17.26
C SER A 8 9.33 -5.12 16.38
N ILE A 9 8.40 -4.24 16.74
CA ILE A 9 7.23 -4.00 15.90
C ILE A 9 7.62 -3.30 14.59
N TYR A 10 8.54 -2.33 14.62
CA TYR A 10 9.05 -1.72 13.39
C TYR A 10 9.73 -2.74 12.48
N GLU A 11 10.48 -3.68 13.04
CA GLU A 11 11.10 -4.77 12.27
C GLU A 11 10.06 -5.70 11.64
N THR A 12 9.01 -6.05 12.39
CA THR A 12 7.87 -6.80 11.85
C THR A 12 7.21 -6.05 10.69
N VAL A 13 6.97 -4.74 10.83
CA VAL A 13 6.39 -3.91 9.75
C VAL A 13 7.32 -3.88 8.54
N ALA A 14 8.63 -3.81 8.72
CA ALA A 14 9.59 -3.88 7.62
C ALA A 14 9.65 -5.24 6.91
N VAL A 15 9.37 -6.33 7.62
CA VAL A 15 9.21 -7.66 7.00
C VAL A 15 7.91 -7.73 6.22
N ILE A 16 6.82 -7.16 6.74
CA ILE A 16 5.54 -7.09 6.04
C ILE A 16 5.68 -6.22 4.78
N SER A 17 6.39 -5.09 4.81
CA SER A 17 6.63 -4.24 3.64
C SER A 17 7.42 -4.96 2.54
N ASP A 18 8.39 -5.82 2.89
CA ASP A 18 9.07 -6.69 1.92
C ASP A 18 8.10 -7.67 1.24
N GLN A 19 7.22 -8.29 2.04
CA GLN A 19 6.22 -9.22 1.52
C GLN A 19 5.19 -8.51 0.63
N MET A 20 4.78 -7.29 0.99
CA MET A 20 3.91 -6.46 0.17
C MET A 20 4.58 -6.12 -1.16
N LEU A 21 5.85 -5.74 -1.15
CA LEU A 21 6.60 -5.48 -2.38
C LEU A 21 6.72 -6.72 -3.26
N LEU A 22 6.93 -7.90 -2.67
CA LEU A 22 6.95 -9.17 -3.42
C LEU A 22 5.58 -9.50 -4.02
N ALA A 23 4.50 -9.33 -3.27
CA ALA A 23 3.13 -9.52 -3.74
C ALA A 23 2.81 -8.57 -4.92
N ALA A 24 3.17 -7.28 -4.79
CA ALA A 24 3.00 -6.30 -5.86
C ALA A 24 3.81 -6.66 -7.12
N LYS A 25 5.05 -7.13 -6.97
CA LYS A 25 5.87 -7.60 -8.10
C LYS A 25 5.28 -8.81 -8.82
N ASN A 26 4.58 -9.67 -8.09
CA ASN A 26 3.92 -10.86 -8.62
C ASN A 26 2.46 -10.60 -9.06
N ALA A 27 1.98 -9.36 -8.94
CA ALA A 27 0.57 -8.98 -9.16
C ALA A 27 -0.43 -9.80 -8.32
N ASP A 28 -0.02 -10.24 -7.13
CA ASP A 28 -0.86 -10.94 -6.16
C ASP A 28 -1.61 -9.92 -5.28
N TRP A 29 -2.69 -9.37 -5.82
CA TRP A 29 -3.44 -8.28 -5.19
C TRP A 29 -4.21 -8.69 -3.94
N ASP A 30 -4.66 -9.94 -3.90
CA ASP A 30 -5.35 -10.49 -2.72
C ASP A 30 -4.37 -10.57 -1.55
N ARG A 31 -3.17 -11.10 -1.79
CA ARG A 31 -2.12 -11.14 -0.77
C ARG A 31 -1.63 -9.76 -0.37
N LEU A 32 -1.51 -8.83 -1.32
CA LEU A 32 -1.14 -7.45 -1.02
C LEU A 32 -2.13 -6.79 -0.06
N THR A 33 -3.43 -7.00 -0.28
CA THR A 33 -4.50 -6.44 0.56
C THR A 33 -4.52 -7.06 1.96
N GLU A 34 -4.30 -8.38 2.06
CA GLU A 34 -4.20 -9.08 3.35
C GLU A 34 -3.01 -8.55 4.18
N LEU A 35 -1.86 -8.36 3.53
CA LEU A 35 -0.66 -7.82 4.16
C LEU A 35 -0.82 -6.36 4.59
N GLU A 36 -1.55 -5.55 3.82
CA GLU A 36 -1.88 -4.17 4.19
C GLU A 36 -2.69 -4.14 5.50
N SER A 37 -3.68 -5.03 5.67
CA SER A 37 -4.44 -5.16 6.91
C SER A 37 -3.53 -5.47 8.11
N GLN A 38 -2.64 -6.46 7.96
CA GLN A 38 -1.69 -6.84 9.02
C GLN A 38 -0.74 -5.67 9.38
N CYS A 39 -0.25 -4.95 8.38
CA CYS A 39 0.58 -3.76 8.58
C CYS A 39 -0.17 -2.69 9.40
N SER A 40 -1.44 -2.45 9.08
CA SER A 40 -2.28 -1.46 9.76
C SER A 40 -2.51 -1.79 11.24
N GLU A 41 -2.70 -3.07 11.57
CA GLU A 41 -2.88 -3.55 12.94
C GLU A 41 -1.59 -3.33 13.78
N HIS A 42 -0.43 -3.66 13.21
CA HIS A 42 0.85 -3.42 13.88
C HIS A 42 1.11 -1.92 14.11
N ILE A 43 0.80 -1.07 13.13
CA ILE A 43 0.93 0.39 13.28
C ILE A 43 -0.06 0.93 14.33
N ALA A 44 -1.28 0.40 14.39
CA ALA A 44 -2.26 0.78 15.42
C ALA A 44 -1.74 0.44 16.83
N SER A 45 -1.16 -0.76 17.00
CA SER A 45 -0.57 -1.17 18.29
C SER A 45 0.58 -0.27 18.73
N LEU A 46 1.40 0.22 17.78
CA LEU A 46 2.44 1.20 18.05
C LEU A 46 1.87 2.53 18.56
N ARG A 47 0.78 3.03 17.96
CA ARG A 47 0.15 4.30 18.35
C ARG A 47 -0.45 4.24 19.74
N GLU A 48 -1.03 3.11 20.13
CA GLU A 48 -1.60 2.91 21.47
C GLU A 48 -0.52 2.66 22.54
N GLY A 49 0.61 2.08 22.15
CA GLY A 49 1.70 1.70 23.05
C GLY A 49 2.84 2.73 23.19
N GLU A 50 2.94 3.72 22.31
CA GLU A 50 3.91 4.82 22.38
C GLU A 50 3.51 5.86 23.46
N GLY A 51 3.72 5.51 24.73
CA GLY A 51 4.05 6.51 25.74
C GLY A 51 5.39 7.20 25.40
N PRO A 52 5.82 8.24 26.13
CA PRO A 52 7.09 8.94 25.88
C PRO A 52 8.29 8.05 26.27
N ILE A 53 8.55 7.01 25.48
CA ILE A 53 9.67 6.10 25.64
C ILE A 53 10.91 6.82 25.16
N LYS A 54 11.87 7.04 26.07
CA LYS A 54 13.18 7.60 25.72
C LYS A 54 13.98 6.56 24.93
N LEU A 55 13.93 6.66 23.61
CA LEU A 55 14.84 5.93 22.74
C LEU A 55 16.26 6.53 22.90
N THR A 56 17.23 5.68 23.24
CA THR A 56 18.66 6.05 23.26
C THR A 56 19.19 6.20 21.82
N GLY A 57 20.40 6.75 21.65
CA GLY A 57 20.97 7.06 20.32
C GLY A 57 20.98 5.88 19.36
N GLU A 58 21.50 4.72 19.79
CA GLU A 58 21.59 3.52 18.96
C GLU A 58 20.21 2.98 18.55
N THR A 59 19.25 2.95 19.49
CA THR A 59 17.88 2.52 19.22
C THR A 59 17.15 3.47 18.27
N ARG A 60 17.40 4.78 18.39
CA ARG A 60 16.87 5.78 17.47
C ARG A 60 17.41 5.58 16.05
N ASP A 61 18.72 5.38 15.91
CA ASP A 61 19.35 5.18 14.60
C ASP A 61 18.83 3.91 13.91
N ARG A 62 18.62 2.83 14.68
CA ARG A 62 17.98 1.61 14.19
C ARG A 62 16.54 1.86 13.73
N LYS A 63 15.73 2.57 14.52
CA LYS A 63 14.36 2.96 14.13
C LYS A 63 14.35 3.75 12.82
N VAL A 64 15.25 4.72 12.66
CA VAL A 64 15.35 5.53 11.42
C VAL A 64 15.66 4.66 10.21
N LYS A 65 16.63 3.75 10.31
CA LYS A 65 16.97 2.82 9.21
C LYS A 65 15.79 1.95 8.80
N ILE A 66 15.03 1.44 9.77
CA ILE A 66 13.85 0.62 9.51
C ILE A 66 12.75 1.44 8.80
N ILE A 67 12.48 2.65 9.27
CA ILE A 67 11.49 3.54 8.63
C ILE A 67 11.88 3.87 7.20
N GLN A 68 13.16 4.17 6.94
CA GLN A 68 13.65 4.44 5.59
C GLN A 68 13.43 3.26 4.65
N LYS A 69 13.65 2.03 5.13
CA LYS A 69 13.37 0.81 4.36
C LYS A 69 11.88 0.69 4.02
N ILE A 70 10.99 0.82 5.03
CA ILE A 70 9.53 0.75 4.83
C ILE A 70 9.09 1.77 3.77
N LEU A 71 9.56 3.01 3.87
CA LEU A 71 9.22 4.07 2.89
C LEU A 71 9.76 3.78 1.49
N ALA A 72 10.91 3.13 1.37
CA ALA A 72 11.47 2.72 0.08
C ALA A 72 10.68 1.57 -0.55
N ASP A 73 10.19 0.62 0.25
CA ASP A 73 9.31 -0.47 -0.20
C ASP A 73 7.96 0.09 -0.64
N ASP A 74 7.34 0.97 0.16
CA ASP A 74 6.09 1.66 -0.16
C ASP A 74 6.16 2.42 -1.48
N ARG A 75 7.28 3.12 -1.73
CA ARG A 75 7.49 3.83 -2.99
C ARG A 75 7.50 2.86 -4.18
N GLN A 76 8.22 1.75 -4.07
CA GLN A 76 8.25 0.75 -5.14
C GLN A 76 6.89 0.09 -5.36
N ILE A 77 6.11 -0.16 -4.29
CA ILE A 77 4.74 -0.67 -4.41
C ILE A 77 3.86 0.32 -5.20
N ARG A 78 3.95 1.62 -4.89
CA ARG A 78 3.23 2.67 -5.64
C ARG A 78 3.64 2.72 -7.10
N ASP A 79 4.94 2.69 -7.38
CA ASP A 79 5.47 2.69 -8.75
C ASP A 79 4.94 1.49 -9.59
N LEU A 80 4.65 0.35 -8.95
CA LEU A 80 4.05 -0.83 -9.60
C LEU A 80 2.53 -0.74 -9.75
N THR A 81 1.84 -0.17 -8.76
CA THR A 81 0.37 -0.20 -8.66
C THR A 81 -0.31 0.99 -9.35
N GLU A 82 0.26 2.19 -9.24
CA GLU A 82 -0.35 3.43 -9.76
C GLU A 82 -0.52 3.44 -11.28
N PRO A 83 0.44 2.98 -12.12
CA PRO A 83 0.27 3.00 -13.57
C PRO A 83 -0.88 2.10 -14.05
N TRP A 84 -1.05 0.93 -13.44
CA TRP A 84 -2.12 -0.01 -13.81
C TRP A 84 -3.50 0.56 -13.45
N MET A 85 -3.64 1.16 -12.26
CA MET A 85 -4.87 1.84 -11.84
C MET A 85 -5.25 3.01 -12.76
N ALA A 86 -4.26 3.79 -13.21
CA ALA A 86 -4.47 4.86 -14.18
C ALA A 86 -4.95 4.32 -15.53
N ASN A 87 -4.40 3.18 -15.98
CA ASN A 87 -4.82 2.53 -17.23
C ASN A 87 -6.23 1.93 -17.14
N LEU A 88 -6.55 1.23 -16.04
CA LEU A 88 -7.88 0.68 -15.78
C LEU A 88 -8.95 1.79 -15.77
N SER A 89 -8.64 2.91 -15.11
CA SER A 89 -9.53 4.09 -15.09
C SER A 89 -9.82 4.64 -16.50
N LYS A 90 -8.81 4.63 -17.39
CA LYS A 90 -9.00 5.03 -18.80
C LYS A 90 -9.89 4.03 -19.56
N LEU A 91 -9.66 2.72 -19.38
CA LEU A 91 -10.45 1.66 -20.01
C LEU A 91 -11.93 1.68 -19.60
N ILE A 92 -12.20 1.89 -18.31
CA ILE A 92 -13.58 2.02 -17.81
C ILE A 92 -14.27 3.24 -18.44
N ARG A 93 -13.56 4.38 -18.54
CA ARG A 93 -14.09 5.60 -19.17
C ARG A 93 -14.34 5.43 -20.66
N SER A 94 -13.45 4.75 -21.40
CA SER A 94 -13.65 4.50 -22.83
C SER A 94 -14.87 3.61 -23.07
N ASN A 95 -15.06 2.55 -22.28
CA ASN A 95 -16.23 1.68 -22.40
C ASN A 95 -17.55 2.41 -22.10
N GLN A 96 -17.56 3.32 -21.13
CA GLN A 96 -18.72 4.18 -20.86
C GLN A 96 -19.04 5.11 -22.03
N THR A 97 -18.02 5.69 -22.67
CA THR A 97 -18.19 6.56 -23.84
C THR A 97 -18.71 5.77 -25.04
N GLU A 98 -18.19 4.57 -25.31
CA GLU A 98 -18.67 3.68 -26.38
C GLU A 98 -20.15 3.33 -26.19
N ARG A 99 -20.57 2.95 -24.97
CA ARG A 99 -21.98 2.67 -24.66
C ARG A 99 -22.89 3.87 -24.93
N LYS A 100 -22.46 5.09 -24.57
CA LYS A 100 -23.22 6.31 -24.83
C LYS A 100 -23.35 6.61 -26.32
N LEU A 101 -22.28 6.40 -27.10
CA LEU A 101 -22.30 6.58 -28.55
C LEU A 101 -23.24 5.57 -29.22
N VAL A 102 -23.14 4.28 -28.86
CA VAL A 102 -24.04 3.25 -29.38
C VAL A 102 -25.51 3.55 -29.04
N GLN A 103 -25.80 4.06 -27.84
CA GLN A 103 -27.16 4.51 -27.50
C GLN A 103 -27.60 5.71 -28.34
N ALA A 104 -26.77 6.74 -28.47
CA ALA A 104 -27.13 7.96 -29.19
C ALA A 104 -27.36 7.72 -30.69
N TYR A 105 -26.53 6.89 -31.33
CA TYR A 105 -26.63 6.60 -32.76
C TYR A 105 -27.54 5.40 -33.08
N GLY A 106 -27.63 4.40 -32.20
CA GLY A 106 -28.53 3.26 -32.35
C GLY A 106 -30.01 3.62 -32.17
N SER A 107 -30.30 4.67 -31.39
CA SER A 107 -31.65 5.24 -31.27
C SER A 107 -32.11 5.99 -32.53
N ASN A 108 -31.19 6.28 -33.45
CA ASN A 108 -31.42 7.12 -34.63
C ASN A 108 -31.49 6.31 -35.95
N GLN A 109 -31.59 4.97 -35.86
CA GLN A 109 -31.66 4.05 -37.02
C GLN A 109 -32.95 3.23 -37.10
N VAL A 110 -34.01 3.58 -36.35
CA VAL A 110 -35.34 2.97 -36.52
C VAL A 110 -36.31 4.04 -37.01
N ALA A 111 -36.37 4.19 -38.34
CA ALA A 111 -37.45 4.85 -39.08
C ALA A 111 -37.69 4.08 -40.38
#